data_AF-A0A8C4QMM7-F1
#
_entry.id   AF-A0A8C4QMM7-F1
#
_cell.length_a   1.000
_cell.length_b   1.000
_cell.length_c   1.000
_cell.angle_alpha   90.00
_cell.angle_beta   90.00
_cell.angle_gamma   90.00
#
_symmetry.space_group_name_H-M   'P 1'
#
loop_
_entity.id
_entity.type
_entity.pdbx_description
1 polymer ?
#
loop_
_entity_poly.entity_id
_entity_poly.type
_entity_poly.pdbx_seq_one_letter_code
_entity_poly.pdbx_strand_id
1 'polypeptide(L)'
;MKDVWVIHILELVPQHLQKQAGMIKELLEEMQDNYLLSMKKATVDFVLSDPDGTYRKKGAVSPHKEELKTMSCKESFQTARNTLSKKLHTYKPSMIALVHLWDISYRHLRLVDVQKIGQRNEPIDLLKFQQIAMKDVAIAKDKLLTVWLPEVQNIFCQGGELKLLPSITHKAQFEEFFSCTGILMSTQLQQLVLASMQDYTNLLCKSPEGKKNLNAVILDEVIEREKQRVRAELAQHSLALLEQVRLFDRHSALVTQQAEAELEEFLSQEHSFEEFVYEVSRQKSCIKDVELTSQKDGGKQDKKKVFRLGMFEVHCEDLISFLVKQVQALVNKTLSHMTNALNEDNKR
;
A
#
# COMPACT_ATOMS: atom_id res chain seq x y z
N MET A 1 -32.67 3.55 65.40
CA MET A 1 -31.23 3.84 65.15
C MET A 1 -30.60 2.92 64.08
N LYS A 2 -31.33 1.94 63.50
CA LYS A 2 -30.75 0.91 62.62
C LYS A 2 -30.59 1.28 61.14
N ASP A 3 -31.14 2.41 60.67
CA ASP A 3 -31.32 2.64 59.22
C ASP A 3 -30.48 3.78 58.62
N VAL A 4 -29.73 4.55 59.41
CA VAL A 4 -29.00 5.74 58.91
C VAL A 4 -27.84 5.36 57.97
N TRP A 5 -27.11 4.30 58.28
CA TRP A 5 -25.98 3.85 57.48
C TRP A 5 -26.41 3.12 56.20
N VAL A 6 -27.57 2.44 56.23
CA VAL A 6 -28.17 1.80 55.06
C VAL A 6 -28.53 2.85 54.01
N ILE A 7 -29.15 3.95 54.45
CA ILE A 7 -29.50 5.08 53.57
C ILE A 7 -28.24 5.67 52.94
N HIS A 8 -27.19 5.87 53.73
CA HIS A 8 -25.92 6.40 53.22
C HIS A 8 -25.24 5.48 52.19
N ILE A 9 -25.30 4.16 52.38
CA ILE A 9 -24.77 3.20 51.40
C ILE A 9 -25.57 3.26 50.10
N LEU A 10 -26.91 3.36 50.19
CA LEU A 10 -27.77 3.44 49.00
C LEU A 10 -27.54 4.74 48.21
N GLU A 11 -27.22 5.85 48.87
CA GLU A 11 -26.82 7.12 48.23
C GLU A 11 -25.54 7.00 47.40
N LEU A 12 -24.63 6.10 47.78
CA LEU A 12 -23.36 5.85 47.07
C LEU A 12 -23.54 4.90 45.87
N VAL A 13 -24.68 4.22 45.75
CA VAL A 13 -24.96 3.28 44.66
C VAL A 13 -25.57 4.02 43.46
N PRO A 14 -24.99 3.89 42.24
CA PRO A 14 -25.52 4.50 41.03
C PRO A 14 -26.99 4.16 40.73
N GLN A 15 -27.78 5.15 40.31
CA GLN A 15 -29.25 5.06 40.12
C GLN A 15 -29.73 3.94 39.18
N HIS A 16 -28.90 3.50 38.22
CA HIS A 16 -29.24 2.40 37.31
C HIS A 16 -29.16 1.02 37.97
N LEU A 17 -28.34 0.87 39.02
CA LEU A 17 -28.20 -0.35 39.82
C LEU A 17 -29.24 -0.42 40.94
N GLN A 18 -29.74 0.74 41.42
CA GLN A 18 -30.83 0.83 42.39
C GLN A 18 -32.15 0.19 41.91
N LYS A 19 -32.29 -0.07 40.61
CA LYS A 19 -33.47 -0.72 40.00
C LYS A 19 -33.59 -2.20 40.37
N GLN A 20 -32.51 -2.88 40.76
CA GLN A 20 -32.52 -4.27 41.21
C GLN A 20 -32.74 -4.37 42.71
N ALA A 21 -33.94 -3.99 43.18
CA ALA A 21 -34.28 -3.94 44.60
C ALA A 21 -34.13 -5.27 45.34
N GLY A 22 -34.32 -6.41 44.65
CA GLY A 22 -34.14 -7.75 45.23
C GLY A 22 -32.69 -8.07 45.60
N MET A 23 -31.77 -7.87 44.65
CA MET A 23 -30.33 -8.12 44.86
C MET A 23 -29.73 -7.18 45.93
N ILE A 24 -30.17 -5.91 45.95
CA ILE A 24 -29.73 -4.95 46.96
C ILE A 24 -30.16 -5.38 48.36
N LYS A 25 -31.38 -5.92 48.50
CA LYS A 25 -31.88 -6.41 49.78
C LYS A 25 -31.08 -7.61 50.28
N GLU A 26 -30.80 -8.58 49.41
CA GLU A 26 -29.97 -9.75 49.74
C GLU A 26 -28.56 -9.34 50.17
N LEU A 27 -27.93 -8.43 49.43
CA LEU A 27 -26.60 -7.90 49.76
C LEU A 27 -26.60 -7.11 51.06
N LEU A 28 -27.67 -6.37 51.35
CA LEU A 28 -27.78 -5.61 52.59
C LEU A 28 -27.95 -6.54 53.80
N GLU A 29 -28.76 -7.60 53.66
CA GLU A 29 -28.90 -8.64 54.67
C GLU A 29 -27.56 -9.36 54.89
N GLU A 30 -26.84 -9.71 53.82
CA GLU A 30 -25.50 -10.31 53.91
C GLU A 30 -24.48 -9.38 54.60
N MET A 31 -24.49 -8.09 54.28
CA MET A 31 -23.62 -7.11 54.96
C MET A 31 -23.93 -6.99 56.45
N GLN A 32 -25.22 -7.00 56.83
CA GLN A 32 -25.65 -6.94 58.23
C GLN A 32 -25.20 -8.18 59.00
N ASP A 33 -25.37 -9.37 58.42
CA ASP A 33 -24.96 -10.62 59.01
C ASP A 33 -23.44 -10.71 59.17
N ASN A 34 -22.69 -10.31 58.15
CA ASN A 34 -21.23 -10.26 58.20
C ASN A 34 -20.70 -9.25 59.22
N TYR A 35 -21.34 -8.08 59.33
CA TYR A 35 -21.01 -7.09 60.36
C TYR A 35 -21.28 -7.65 61.76
N LEU A 36 -22.46 -8.25 61.97
CA LEU A 36 -22.82 -8.84 63.25
C LEU A 36 -21.89 -10.00 63.63
N LEU A 37 -21.54 -10.87 62.68
CA LEU A 37 -20.58 -11.95 62.89
C LEU A 37 -19.19 -11.40 63.24
N SER A 38 -18.74 -10.35 62.53
CA SER A 38 -17.44 -9.72 62.79
C SER A 38 -17.40 -9.03 64.14
N MET A 39 -18.49 -8.39 64.57
CA MET A 39 -18.62 -7.77 65.88
C MET A 39 -18.68 -8.80 67.00
N LYS A 40 -19.44 -9.89 66.82
CA LYS A 40 -19.47 -11.03 67.74
C LYS A 40 -18.08 -11.64 67.87
N LYS A 41 -17.41 -11.89 66.75
CA LYS A 41 -16.04 -12.40 66.72
C LYS A 41 -15.06 -11.46 67.40
N ALA A 42 -15.09 -10.17 67.10
CA ALA A 42 -14.21 -9.17 67.72
C ALA A 42 -14.44 -9.07 69.24
N THR A 43 -15.69 -9.20 69.68
CA THR A 43 -16.05 -9.21 71.11
C THR A 43 -15.52 -10.48 71.78
N VAL A 44 -15.70 -11.64 71.15
CA VAL A 44 -15.16 -12.92 71.63
C VAL A 44 -13.63 -12.89 71.64
N ASP A 45 -13.00 -12.38 70.58
CA ASP A 45 -11.55 -12.22 70.48
C ASP A 45 -11.05 -11.24 71.55
N PHE A 46 -11.77 -10.15 71.85
CA PHE A 46 -11.42 -9.18 72.90
C PHE A 46 -11.54 -9.78 74.31
N VAL A 47 -12.64 -10.48 74.59
CA VAL A 47 -12.90 -11.10 75.91
C VAL A 47 -12.00 -12.31 76.15
N LEU A 48 -11.66 -13.07 75.11
CA LEU A 48 -10.76 -14.22 75.17
C LEU A 48 -9.29 -13.86 74.91
N SER A 49 -8.95 -12.58 74.72
CA SER A 49 -7.55 -12.16 74.61
C SER A 49 -6.91 -12.12 76.00
N ASP A 50 -6.10 -13.14 76.31
CA ASP A 50 -5.18 -13.10 77.45
C ASP A 50 -4.26 -11.86 77.37
N PRO A 51 -3.94 -11.19 78.50
CA PRO A 51 -3.11 -9.99 78.53
C PRO A 51 -1.68 -10.19 77.99
N ASP A 52 -1.20 -11.43 77.86
CA ASP A 52 0.13 -11.76 77.34
C ASP A 52 0.15 -12.18 75.85
N GLY A 53 -0.95 -12.04 75.10
CA GLY A 53 -0.95 -12.04 73.63
C GLY A 53 -0.46 -13.33 72.93
N THR A 54 -0.36 -14.47 73.63
CA THR A 54 0.33 -15.67 73.13
C THR A 54 -0.57 -16.79 72.62
N TYR A 55 -1.90 -16.71 72.77
CA TYR A 55 -2.84 -17.74 72.28
C TYR A 55 -3.69 -17.33 71.09
N ARG A 56 -3.14 -16.57 70.12
CA ARG A 56 -3.73 -16.59 68.77
C ARG A 56 -3.35 -17.91 68.09
N LYS A 57 -4.11 -18.99 68.36
CA LYS A 57 -4.04 -20.20 67.52
C LYS A 57 -4.32 -19.76 66.09
N LYS A 58 -3.27 -19.69 65.26
CA LYS A 58 -3.40 -19.58 63.81
C LYS A 58 -4.33 -20.72 63.40
N GLY A 59 -5.54 -20.38 62.94
CA GLY A 59 -6.47 -21.37 62.42
C GLY A 59 -5.74 -22.28 61.43
N ALA A 60 -6.09 -23.57 61.45
CA ALA A 60 -5.50 -24.57 60.58
C ALA A 60 -5.41 -24.03 59.16
N VAL A 61 -4.19 -23.99 58.64
CA VAL A 61 -3.89 -23.51 57.30
C VAL A 61 -4.60 -24.46 56.34
N SER A 62 -5.54 -23.93 55.53
CA SER A 62 -6.17 -24.70 54.45
C SER A 62 -5.08 -25.36 53.58
N PRO A 63 -5.26 -26.59 53.05
CA PRO A 63 -4.26 -27.30 52.25
C PRO A 63 -3.62 -26.45 51.14
N HIS A 64 -4.40 -25.53 50.54
CA HIS A 64 -3.92 -24.58 49.53
C HIS A 64 -2.91 -23.53 50.00
N LYS A 65 -2.70 -23.36 51.31
CA LYS A 65 -1.77 -22.38 51.88
C LYS A 65 -0.49 -23.01 52.44
N GLU A 66 -0.35 -24.33 52.43
CA GLU A 66 0.89 -25.02 52.80
C GLU A 66 1.98 -24.82 51.75
N GLU A 67 1.62 -24.82 50.47
CA GLU A 67 2.56 -24.57 49.36
C GLU A 67 3.17 -23.14 49.41
N LEU A 68 2.43 -22.17 49.95
CA LEU A 68 2.88 -20.79 50.14
C LEU A 68 3.99 -20.65 51.20
N LYS A 69 4.15 -21.60 52.13
CA LYS A 69 5.27 -21.60 53.09
C LYS A 69 6.57 -22.12 52.47
N THR A 70 6.47 -23.03 51.51
CA THR A 70 7.62 -23.70 50.88
C THR A 70 8.22 -22.86 49.75
N MET A 71 7.44 -21.92 49.20
CA MET A 71 7.92 -21.01 48.15
C MET A 71 8.78 -19.90 48.75
N SER A 72 10.11 -20.07 48.68
CA SER A 72 11.16 -19.03 48.81
C SER A 72 11.04 -17.91 47.74
N CYS A 73 9.86 -17.74 47.15
CA CYS A 73 9.57 -16.76 46.10
C CYS A 73 9.26 -15.38 46.67
N LYS A 74 9.09 -15.22 47.99
CA LYS A 74 8.80 -13.91 48.58
C LYS A 74 9.92 -12.90 48.34
N GLU A 75 11.17 -13.34 48.47
CA GLU A 75 12.35 -12.49 48.24
C GLU A 75 12.58 -12.24 46.76
N SER A 76 12.43 -13.25 45.91
CA SER A 76 12.56 -13.09 44.45
C SER A 76 11.42 -12.24 43.87
N PHE A 77 10.18 -12.41 44.33
CA PHE A 77 9.03 -11.58 43.97
C PHE A 77 9.23 -10.14 44.44
N GLN A 78 9.68 -9.91 45.68
CA GLN A 78 9.93 -8.57 46.17
C GLN A 78 11.08 -7.90 45.40
N THR A 79 12.12 -8.67 45.04
CA THR A 79 13.25 -8.20 44.22
C THR A 79 12.79 -7.86 42.80
N ALA A 80 12.00 -8.73 42.16
CA ALA A 80 11.43 -8.50 40.85
C ALA A 80 10.47 -7.29 40.86
N ARG A 81 9.61 -7.17 41.86
CA ARG A 81 8.68 -6.05 42.05
C ARG A 81 9.44 -4.74 42.25
N ASN A 82 10.48 -4.71 43.07
CA ASN A 82 11.31 -3.53 43.28
C ASN A 82 12.09 -3.16 42.00
N THR A 83 12.55 -4.16 41.24
CA THR A 83 13.23 -3.95 39.96
C THR A 83 12.28 -3.38 38.91
N LEU A 84 11.07 -3.94 38.79
CA LEU A 84 10.01 -3.44 37.93
C LEU A 84 9.59 -2.02 38.33
N SER A 85 9.36 -1.77 39.62
CA SER A 85 8.99 -0.43 40.11
C SER A 85 10.07 0.63 39.81
N LYS A 86 11.34 0.25 39.76
CA LYS A 86 12.45 1.16 39.44
C LYS A 86 12.61 1.38 37.94
N LYS A 87 12.54 0.31 37.14
CA LYS A 87 12.84 0.34 35.70
C LYS A 87 11.63 0.58 34.79
N LEU A 88 10.43 0.21 35.23
CA LEU A 88 9.22 0.29 34.42
C LEU A 88 8.57 1.66 34.57
N HIS A 89 9.05 2.61 33.79
CA HIS A 89 8.62 4.00 33.83
C HIS A 89 7.17 4.21 33.38
N THR A 90 6.57 3.26 32.66
CA THR A 90 5.18 3.30 32.17
C THR A 90 4.14 3.48 33.28
N TYR A 91 4.39 2.97 34.50
CA TYR A 91 3.47 3.11 35.63
C TYR A 91 3.67 4.40 36.44
N LYS A 92 4.64 5.24 36.09
CA LYS A 92 4.81 6.52 36.77
C LYS A 92 3.61 7.43 36.48
N PRO A 93 3.10 8.17 37.48
CA PRO A 93 1.92 9.03 37.31
C PRO A 93 2.02 10.00 36.13
N SER A 94 3.21 10.51 35.81
CA SER A 94 3.47 11.38 34.66
C SER A 94 3.26 10.70 33.31
N MET A 95 3.64 9.43 33.17
CA MET A 95 3.39 8.65 31.95
C MET A 95 1.90 8.33 31.78
N ILE A 96 1.22 8.00 32.88
CA ILE A 96 -0.23 7.75 32.87
C ILE A 96 -0.98 9.02 32.49
N ALA A 97 -0.61 10.17 33.07
CA ALA A 97 -1.18 11.47 32.72
C ALA A 97 -0.96 11.82 31.23
N LEU A 98 0.22 11.51 30.68
CA LEU A 98 0.51 11.69 29.25
C LEU A 98 -0.37 10.80 28.36
N VAL A 99 -0.55 9.52 28.72
CA VAL A 99 -1.44 8.61 27.99
C VAL A 99 -2.90 9.09 28.08
N HIS A 100 -3.33 9.51 29.27
CA HIS A 100 -4.68 10.01 29.52
C HIS A 100 -4.98 11.29 28.75
N LEU A 101 -4.04 12.25 28.72
CA LEU A 101 -4.14 13.45 27.89
C LEU A 101 -4.36 13.10 26.43
N TRP A 102 -3.58 12.14 25.91
CA TRP A 102 -3.70 11.70 24.52
C TRP A 102 -5.06 11.07 24.22
N ASP A 103 -5.51 10.15 25.08
CA ASP A 103 -6.75 9.41 24.85
C ASP A 103 -8.00 10.30 24.91
N ILE A 104 -8.00 11.33 25.77
CA ILE A 104 -9.13 12.26 25.88
C ILE A 104 -9.11 13.31 24.77
N SER A 105 -7.97 13.99 24.58
CA SER A 105 -7.92 15.22 23.76
C SER A 105 -7.51 14.98 22.31
N TYR A 106 -6.79 13.89 22.03
CA TYR A 106 -6.10 13.68 20.74
C TYR A 106 -6.46 12.36 20.04
N ARG A 107 -7.16 11.43 20.68
CA ARG A 107 -7.59 10.14 20.09
C ARG A 107 -8.33 10.29 18.75
N HIS A 108 -9.19 11.30 18.68
CA HIS A 108 -10.01 11.59 17.49
C HIS A 108 -9.37 12.62 16.55
N LEU A 109 -8.18 13.14 16.87
CA LEU A 109 -7.47 14.03 15.97
C LEU A 109 -7.03 13.23 14.73
N ARG A 110 -7.23 13.83 13.55
CA ARG A 110 -6.77 13.30 12.27
C ARG A 110 -6.04 14.40 11.52
N LEU A 111 -5.05 14.00 10.71
CA LEU A 111 -4.29 14.91 9.87
C LEU A 111 -5.13 15.52 8.74
N VAL A 112 -6.11 14.77 8.24
CA VAL A 112 -7.06 15.22 7.22
C VAL A 112 -8.47 14.98 7.75
N ASP A 113 -9.31 16.01 7.71
CA ASP A 113 -10.69 15.90 8.21
C ASP A 113 -11.61 15.31 7.13
N VAL A 114 -11.70 13.99 7.14
CA VAL A 114 -12.53 13.23 6.19
C VAL A 114 -14.02 13.60 6.31
N GLN A 115 -14.50 13.97 7.49
CA GLN A 115 -15.91 14.32 7.70
C GLN A 115 -16.25 15.65 6.99
N LYS A 116 -15.38 16.66 7.10
CA LYS A 116 -15.57 17.94 6.39
C LYS A 116 -15.59 17.77 4.87
N ILE A 117 -14.83 16.82 4.34
CA ILE A 117 -14.81 16.55 2.90
C ILE A 117 -16.06 15.78 2.49
N GLY A 118 -16.45 14.75 3.26
CA GLY A 118 -17.62 13.92 2.98
C GLY A 118 -18.98 14.61 3.15
N GLN A 119 -19.04 15.71 3.91
CA GLN A 119 -20.26 16.53 4.07
C GLN A 119 -20.51 17.48 2.88
N ARG A 120 -19.55 17.66 1.98
CA ARG A 120 -19.72 18.52 0.81
C ARG A 120 -20.51 17.78 -0.27
N ASN A 121 -21.55 18.43 -0.79
CA ASN A 121 -22.35 17.92 -1.91
C ASN A 121 -21.85 18.42 -3.28
N GLU A 122 -20.90 19.35 -3.29
CA GLU A 122 -20.36 19.93 -4.52
C GLU A 122 -19.11 19.17 -5.00
N PRO A 123 -18.95 18.99 -6.33
CA PRO A 123 -17.71 18.43 -6.87
C PRO A 123 -16.55 19.37 -6.57
N ILE A 124 -15.43 18.79 -6.16
CA ILE A 124 -14.22 19.52 -5.81
C ILE A 124 -13.16 19.20 -6.86
N ASP A 125 -12.59 20.23 -7.47
CA ASP A 125 -11.43 20.09 -8.34
C ASP A 125 -10.23 19.47 -7.57
N LEU A 126 -9.42 18.68 -8.26
CA LEU A 126 -8.31 17.94 -7.65
C LEU A 126 -7.30 18.88 -6.99
N LEU A 127 -6.99 20.02 -7.61
CA LEU A 127 -6.08 21.02 -7.03
C LEU A 127 -6.65 21.63 -5.75
N LYS A 128 -7.94 21.95 -5.76
CA LYS A 128 -8.64 22.49 -4.58
C LYS A 128 -8.70 21.45 -3.46
N PHE A 129 -8.95 20.18 -3.79
CA PHE A 129 -8.92 19.07 -2.84
C PHE A 129 -7.53 18.91 -2.20
N GLN A 130 -6.47 18.94 -3.01
CA GLN A 130 -5.09 18.88 -2.52
C GLN A 130 -4.77 20.04 -1.56
N GLN A 131 -5.18 21.27 -1.91
CA GLN A 131 -4.97 22.43 -1.06
C GLN A 131 -5.70 22.30 0.30
N ILE A 132 -6.93 21.79 0.30
CA ILE A 132 -7.69 21.54 1.55
C ILE A 132 -6.95 20.53 2.42
N ALA A 133 -6.55 19.39 1.85
CA ALA A 133 -5.84 18.35 2.59
C ALA A 133 -4.50 18.87 3.17
N MET A 134 -3.72 19.61 2.37
CA MET A 134 -2.47 20.21 2.84
C MET A 134 -2.69 21.24 3.96
N LYS A 135 -3.76 22.03 3.87
CA LYS A 135 -4.12 23.00 4.90
C LYS A 135 -4.52 22.31 6.21
N ASP A 136 -5.33 21.25 6.14
CA ASP A 136 -5.73 20.48 7.33
C ASP A 136 -4.50 19.85 8.03
N VAL A 137 -3.57 19.30 7.25
CA VAL A 137 -2.30 18.76 7.78
C VAL A 137 -1.50 19.86 8.50
N ALA A 138 -1.42 21.05 7.91
CA ALA A 138 -0.72 22.19 8.52
C ALA A 138 -1.37 22.61 9.84
N ILE A 139 -2.70 22.67 9.91
CA ILE A 139 -3.45 22.98 11.13
C ILE A 139 -3.23 21.91 12.20
N ALA A 140 -3.28 20.64 11.83
CA ALA A 140 -3.05 19.54 12.76
C ALA A 140 -1.61 19.57 13.31
N LYS A 141 -0.62 19.83 12.45
CA LYS A 141 0.78 20.03 12.87
C LYS A 141 0.92 21.21 13.82
N ASP A 142 0.31 22.35 13.50
CA ASP A 142 0.36 23.55 14.33
C ASP A 142 -0.25 23.27 15.72
N LYS A 143 -1.41 22.61 15.78
CA LYS A 143 -2.03 22.17 17.04
C LYS A 143 -1.12 21.25 17.87
N LEU A 144 -0.41 20.32 17.23
CA LEU A 144 0.53 19.44 17.92
C LEU A 144 1.73 20.19 18.49
N LEU A 145 2.22 21.22 17.80
CA LEU A 145 3.37 22.01 18.25
C LEU A 145 3.01 23.07 19.29
N THR A 146 1.87 23.74 19.13
CA THR A 146 1.47 24.90 19.95
C THR A 146 0.62 24.54 21.16
N VAL A 147 -0.08 23.40 21.13
CA VAL A 147 -0.98 22.98 22.21
C VAL A 147 -0.48 21.69 22.86
N TRP A 148 -0.36 20.60 22.09
CA TRP A 148 -0.01 19.29 22.64
C TRP A 148 1.37 19.30 23.31
N LEU A 149 2.40 19.77 22.62
CA LEU A 149 3.75 19.77 23.16
C LEU A 149 3.86 20.61 24.47
N PRO A 150 3.30 21.83 24.57
CA PRO A 150 3.24 22.55 25.84
C PRO A 150 2.43 21.86 26.95
N GLU A 151 1.31 21.21 26.63
CA GLU A 151 0.55 20.42 27.62
C GLU A 151 1.38 19.26 28.18
N VAL A 152 2.13 18.58 27.31
CA VAL A 152 3.06 17.52 27.71
C VAL A 152 4.17 18.08 28.60
N GLN A 153 4.74 19.24 28.25
CA GLN A 153 5.72 19.92 29.09
C GLN A 153 5.15 20.24 30.47
N ASN A 154 3.92 20.76 30.54
CA ASN A 154 3.26 21.09 31.80
C ASN A 154 3.08 19.85 32.70
N ILE A 155 2.70 18.69 32.15
CA ILE A 155 2.60 17.43 32.90
C ILE A 155 3.94 17.08 33.56
N PHE A 156 5.05 17.23 32.83
CA PHE A 156 6.37 16.95 33.38
C PHE A 156 6.86 18.03 34.34
N CYS A 157 6.55 19.30 34.11
CA CYS A 157 6.86 20.39 35.04
C CYS A 157 6.16 20.19 36.39
N GLN A 158 4.85 19.92 36.38
CA GLN A 158 4.08 19.61 37.59
C GLN A 158 4.58 18.35 38.29
N GLY A 159 4.94 17.31 37.51
CA GLY A 159 5.56 16.10 38.06
C GLY A 159 6.92 16.35 38.72
N GLY A 160 7.67 17.35 38.24
CA GLY A 160 8.94 17.80 38.82
C GLY A 160 8.75 18.53 40.14
N GLU A 161 7.76 19.42 40.23
CA GLU A 161 7.40 20.15 41.45
C GLU A 161 6.94 19.21 42.57
N LEU A 162 6.24 18.12 42.22
CA LEU A 162 5.79 17.09 43.15
C LEU A 162 6.88 16.07 43.55
N LYS A 163 8.14 16.23 43.09
CA LYS A 163 9.26 15.29 43.28
C LYS A 163 8.98 13.86 42.78
N LEU A 164 8.05 13.69 41.84
CA LEU A 164 7.67 12.40 41.26
C LEU A 164 8.59 11.98 40.10
N LEU A 165 9.47 12.87 39.66
CA LEU A 165 10.50 12.61 38.66
C LEU A 165 11.78 12.03 39.30
N PRO A 166 12.50 11.13 38.59
CA PRO A 166 13.81 10.67 39.06
C PRO A 166 14.74 11.88 39.20
N SER A 167 15.44 11.96 40.34
CA SER A 167 16.32 13.08 40.66
C SER A 167 17.40 13.23 39.59
N ILE A 168 17.67 14.48 39.15
CA ILE A 168 18.71 14.85 38.17
C ILE A 168 20.10 14.28 38.55
N THR A 169 20.29 13.97 39.84
CA THR A 169 21.48 13.31 40.40
C THR A 169 21.75 11.93 39.80
N HIS A 170 20.73 11.19 39.35
CA HIS A 170 20.87 9.87 38.73
C HIS A 170 20.68 9.95 37.21
N LYS A 171 21.70 10.50 36.53
CA LYS A 171 21.69 10.78 35.08
C LYS A 171 21.17 9.62 34.21
N ALA A 172 21.58 8.39 34.48
CA ALA A 172 21.15 7.21 33.73
C ALA A 172 19.64 6.92 33.85
N GLN A 173 19.05 7.04 35.06
CA GLN A 173 17.61 6.81 35.26
C GLN A 173 16.76 7.95 34.70
N PHE A 174 17.33 9.15 34.65
CA PHE A 174 16.72 10.30 34.00
C PHE A 174 16.69 10.11 32.48
N GLU A 175 17.81 9.71 31.88
CA GLU A 175 17.90 9.39 30.44
C GLU A 175 16.97 8.23 30.04
N GLU A 176 16.94 7.14 30.80
CA GLU A 176 16.01 6.02 30.57
C GLU A 176 14.54 6.48 30.61
N PHE A 177 14.18 7.34 31.55
CA PHE A 177 12.83 7.88 31.66
C PHE A 177 12.43 8.72 30.44
N PHE A 178 13.26 9.68 30.03
CA PHE A 178 12.96 10.51 28.87
C PHE A 178 13.04 9.75 27.55
N SER A 179 13.88 8.71 27.47
CA SER A 179 13.88 7.78 26.35
C SER A 179 12.52 7.07 26.23
N CYS A 180 11.99 6.54 27.35
CA CYS A 180 10.64 5.98 27.36
C CYS A 180 9.55 7.01 26.98
N THR A 181 9.68 8.25 27.46
CA THR A 181 8.73 9.33 27.12
C THR A 181 8.76 9.61 25.62
N GLY A 182 9.96 9.72 25.05
CA GLY A 182 10.17 9.92 23.62
C GLY A 182 9.57 8.79 22.79
N ILE A 183 9.75 7.54 23.21
CA ILE A 183 9.14 6.37 22.55
C ILE A 183 7.61 6.44 22.63
N LEU A 184 7.04 6.78 23.80
CA LEU A 184 5.60 6.89 23.99
C LEU A 184 5.00 8.00 23.11
N MET A 185 5.58 9.21 23.14
CA MET A 185 5.17 10.33 22.30
C MET A 185 5.30 9.98 20.81
N SER A 186 6.37 9.31 20.41
CA SER A 186 6.57 8.85 19.03
C SER A 186 5.49 7.84 18.62
N THR A 187 5.16 6.89 19.51
CA THR A 187 4.12 5.87 19.26
C THR A 187 2.74 6.52 19.11
N GLN A 188 2.41 7.50 19.95
CA GLN A 188 1.18 8.28 19.86
C GLN A 188 1.05 8.99 18.50
N LEU A 189 2.10 9.68 18.06
CA LEU A 189 2.14 10.34 16.74
C LEU A 189 2.03 9.33 15.60
N GLN A 190 2.73 8.20 15.67
CA GLN A 190 2.64 7.13 14.67
C GLN A 190 1.23 6.57 14.55
N GLN A 191 0.54 6.32 15.66
CA GLN A 191 -0.85 5.88 15.66
C GLN A 191 -1.79 6.92 15.02
N LEU A 192 -1.55 8.21 15.26
CA LEU A 192 -2.30 9.29 14.62
C LEU A 192 -2.07 9.31 13.10
N VAL A 193 -0.83 9.16 12.64
CA VAL A 193 -0.52 9.08 11.20
C VAL A 193 -1.20 7.87 10.58
N LEU A 194 -1.05 6.68 11.18
CA LEU A 194 -1.63 5.43 10.68
C LEU A 194 -3.16 5.52 10.59
N ALA A 195 -3.82 5.99 11.65
CA ALA A 195 -5.27 6.18 11.65
C ALA A 195 -5.72 7.19 10.60
N SER A 196 -4.98 8.29 10.42
CA SER A 196 -5.26 9.31 9.40
C SER A 196 -5.08 8.77 7.98
N MET A 197 -4.04 7.98 7.73
CA MET A 197 -3.82 7.33 6.44
C MET A 197 -4.91 6.33 6.12
N GLN A 198 -5.35 5.55 7.12
CA GLN A 198 -6.45 4.60 6.93
C GLN A 198 -7.75 5.32 6.58
N ASP A 199 -8.09 6.38 7.31
CA ASP A 199 -9.30 7.16 7.06
C ASP A 199 -9.26 7.87 5.68
N TYR A 200 -8.10 8.42 5.31
CA TYR A 200 -7.89 9.01 3.98
C TYR A 200 -7.96 7.98 2.85
N THR A 201 -7.41 6.78 3.07
CA THR A 201 -7.50 5.68 2.10
C THR A 201 -8.95 5.20 1.95
N ASN A 202 -9.69 5.09 3.05
CA ASN A 202 -11.11 4.73 3.03
C ASN A 202 -11.97 5.78 2.30
N LEU A 203 -11.56 7.06 2.32
CA LEU A 203 -12.25 8.12 1.57
C LEU A 203 -12.09 7.98 0.05
N LEU A 204 -10.90 7.55 -0.40
CA LEU A 204 -10.55 7.43 -1.82
C LEU A 204 -10.90 6.06 -2.41
N CYS A 205 -10.64 4.99 -1.67
CA CYS A 205 -10.80 3.62 -2.12
C CYS A 205 -12.16 3.07 -1.72
N LYS A 206 -12.79 2.32 -2.63
CA LYS A 206 -14.07 1.66 -2.33
C LYS A 206 -13.91 0.64 -1.22
N SER A 207 -14.36 0.96 -0.01
CA SER A 207 -14.48 -0.04 1.05
C SER A 207 -15.62 -1.02 0.73
N PRO A 208 -15.45 -2.33 0.96
CA PRO A 208 -16.52 -3.32 0.80
C PRO A 208 -17.74 -3.06 1.71
N GLU A 209 -17.60 -2.21 2.73
CA GLU A 209 -18.64 -1.91 3.73
C GLU A 209 -19.63 -0.79 3.34
N GLY A 210 -19.63 -0.32 2.09
CA GLY A 210 -20.68 0.59 1.60
C GLY A 210 -20.67 2.01 2.18
N LYS A 211 -19.56 2.48 2.78
CA LYS A 211 -19.40 3.88 3.20
C LYS A 211 -19.36 4.82 1.98
N LYS A 212 -19.84 6.06 2.15
CA LYS A 212 -19.83 7.12 1.13
C LYS A 212 -18.38 7.45 0.75
N ASN A 213 -17.92 6.96 -0.39
CA ASN A 213 -16.60 7.27 -0.93
C ASN A 213 -16.70 8.41 -1.93
N LEU A 214 -15.60 9.14 -2.13
CA LEU A 214 -15.55 10.14 -3.20
C LEU A 214 -15.66 9.43 -4.55
N ASN A 215 -16.53 9.94 -5.41
CA ASN A 215 -16.62 9.48 -6.79
C ASN A 215 -15.71 10.36 -7.65
N ALA A 216 -14.65 9.79 -8.20
CA ALA A 216 -13.80 10.50 -9.14
C ALA A 216 -14.56 10.70 -10.46
N VAL A 217 -14.74 11.95 -10.86
CA VAL A 217 -15.35 12.31 -12.14
C VAL A 217 -14.25 12.82 -13.05
N ILE A 218 -14.03 12.12 -14.16
CA ILE A 218 -13.16 12.59 -15.25
C ILE A 218 -14.09 13.26 -16.26
N LEU A 219 -13.85 14.53 -16.56
CA LEU A 219 -14.64 15.27 -17.54
C LEU A 219 -14.44 14.69 -18.94
N ASP A 220 -15.53 14.57 -19.70
CA ASP A 220 -15.50 14.06 -21.08
C ASP A 220 -14.54 14.86 -21.97
N GLU A 221 -14.39 16.16 -21.72
CA GLU A 221 -13.43 17.01 -22.43
C GLU A 221 -11.98 16.55 -22.28
N VAL A 222 -11.60 16.03 -21.10
CA VAL A 222 -10.25 15.50 -20.85
C VAL A 222 -10.08 14.17 -21.58
N ILE A 223 -11.10 13.32 -21.56
CA ILE A 223 -11.11 12.04 -22.27
C ILE A 223 -10.98 12.27 -23.78
N GLU A 224 -11.78 13.17 -24.34
CA GLU A 224 -11.75 13.47 -25.77
C GLU A 224 -10.44 14.12 -26.20
N ARG A 225 -9.86 15.01 -25.37
CA ARG A 225 -8.53 15.59 -25.63
C ARG A 225 -7.45 14.52 -25.69
N GLU A 226 -7.40 13.61 -24.73
CA GLU A 226 -6.40 12.55 -24.72
C GLU A 226 -6.63 11.53 -25.85
N LYS A 227 -7.89 11.20 -26.18
CA LYS A 227 -8.21 10.40 -27.37
C LYS A 227 -7.72 11.08 -28.65
N GLN A 228 -7.91 12.39 -28.79
CA GLN A 228 -7.40 13.15 -29.93
C GLN A 228 -5.88 13.13 -29.99
N ARG A 229 -5.19 13.27 -28.84
CA ARG A 229 -3.72 13.20 -28.77
C ARG A 229 -3.21 11.83 -29.22
N VAL A 230 -3.81 10.74 -28.74
CA VAL A 230 -3.47 9.37 -29.16
C VAL A 230 -3.71 9.18 -30.66
N ARG A 231 -4.83 9.67 -31.20
CA ARG A 231 -5.09 9.61 -32.65
C ARG A 231 -4.08 10.41 -33.46
N ALA A 232 -3.66 11.58 -32.98
CA ALA A 232 -2.66 12.42 -33.66
C ALA A 232 -1.30 11.71 -33.71
N GLU A 233 -0.85 11.13 -32.59
CA GLU A 233 0.39 10.37 -32.52
C GLU A 233 0.35 9.14 -33.45
N LEU A 234 -0.79 8.43 -33.45
CA LEU A 234 -1.01 7.29 -34.34
C LEU A 234 -0.97 7.71 -35.81
N ALA A 235 -1.62 8.83 -36.17
CA ALA A 235 -1.62 9.35 -37.53
C ALA A 235 -0.20 9.75 -37.97
N GLN A 236 0.57 10.41 -37.09
CA GLN A 236 1.96 10.77 -37.37
C GLN A 236 2.82 9.54 -37.64
N HIS A 237 2.73 8.51 -36.79
CA HIS A 237 3.48 7.26 -37.01
C HIS A 237 2.99 6.48 -38.23
N SER A 238 1.71 6.56 -38.60
CA SER A 238 1.18 5.90 -39.80
C SER A 238 1.81 6.43 -41.10
N LEU A 239 2.21 7.70 -41.16
CA LEU A 239 2.93 8.26 -42.31
C LEU A 239 4.28 7.58 -42.54
N ALA A 240 5.02 7.33 -41.45
CA ALA A 240 6.28 6.61 -41.52
C ALA A 240 6.10 5.17 -42.04
N LEU A 241 5.00 4.50 -41.68
CA LEU A 241 4.66 3.19 -42.25
C LEU A 241 4.42 3.27 -43.76
N LEU A 242 3.65 4.27 -44.23
CA LEU A 242 3.37 4.46 -45.66
C LEU A 242 4.65 4.74 -46.46
N GLU A 243 5.58 5.52 -45.91
CA GLU A 243 6.89 5.76 -46.53
C GLU A 243 7.74 4.49 -46.62
N GLN A 244 7.64 3.56 -45.66
CA GLN A 244 8.33 2.28 -45.76
C GLN A 244 7.71 1.35 -46.82
N VAL A 245 6.37 1.35 -46.97
CA VAL A 245 5.72 0.59 -48.06
C VAL A 245 6.21 1.08 -49.43
N ARG A 246 6.42 2.39 -49.58
CA ARG A 246 6.96 2.99 -50.82
C ARG A 246 8.34 2.47 -51.23
N LEU A 247 9.13 1.92 -50.32
CA LEU A 247 10.42 1.30 -50.68
C LEU A 247 10.23 0.10 -51.62
N PHE A 248 9.09 -0.59 -51.53
CA PHE A 248 8.76 -1.74 -52.37
C PHE A 248 8.02 -1.36 -53.66
N ASP A 249 7.63 -0.08 -53.84
CA ASP A 249 6.99 0.39 -55.08
C ASP A 249 7.90 0.19 -56.31
N ARG A 250 9.23 0.21 -56.12
CA ARG A 250 10.20 -0.11 -57.18
C ARG A 250 10.04 -1.55 -57.72
N HIS A 251 9.49 -2.45 -56.93
CA HIS A 251 9.21 -3.83 -57.28
C HIS A 251 7.72 -4.08 -57.56
N SER A 252 6.92 -3.01 -57.72
CA SER A 252 5.48 -3.09 -57.99
C SER A 252 5.15 -3.95 -59.21
N ALA A 253 5.95 -3.89 -60.28
CA ALA A 253 5.75 -4.71 -61.48
C ALA A 253 5.81 -6.23 -61.22
N LEU A 254 6.56 -6.65 -60.19
CA LEU A 254 6.60 -8.05 -59.73
C LEU A 254 5.37 -8.42 -58.90
N VAL A 255 4.79 -7.45 -58.20
CA VAL A 255 3.56 -7.62 -57.41
C VAL A 255 2.32 -7.64 -58.32
N THR A 256 2.30 -6.80 -59.37
CA THR A 256 1.17 -6.65 -60.29
C THR A 256 1.19 -7.63 -61.46
N GLN A 257 2.10 -8.63 -61.46
CA GLN A 257 2.32 -9.59 -62.56
C GLN A 257 2.71 -8.97 -63.91
N GLN A 258 2.97 -7.67 -63.96
CA GLN A 258 3.37 -6.96 -65.18
C GLN A 258 4.70 -7.48 -65.72
N ALA A 259 5.64 -7.83 -64.82
CA ALA A 259 6.93 -8.41 -65.20
C ALA A 259 6.81 -9.81 -65.84
N GLU A 260 5.75 -10.57 -65.52
CA GLU A 260 5.48 -11.85 -66.17
C GLU A 260 4.97 -11.65 -67.60
N ALA A 261 4.09 -10.67 -67.82
CA ALA A 261 3.58 -10.31 -69.14
C ALA A 261 4.70 -9.76 -70.05
N GLU A 262 5.56 -8.90 -69.53
CA GLU A 262 6.74 -8.37 -70.25
C GLU A 262 7.72 -9.49 -70.63
N LEU A 263 7.89 -10.50 -69.76
CA LEU A 263 8.72 -11.65 -70.09
C LEU A 263 8.07 -12.53 -71.18
N GLU A 264 6.76 -12.73 -71.15
CA GLU A 264 6.07 -13.49 -72.21
C GLU A 264 6.18 -12.80 -73.57
N GLU A 265 6.07 -11.48 -73.60
CA GLU A 265 6.29 -10.70 -74.81
C GLU A 265 7.73 -10.85 -75.31
N PHE A 266 8.73 -10.75 -74.43
CA PHE A 266 10.13 -10.98 -74.77
C PHE A 266 10.39 -12.39 -75.30
N LEU A 267 9.82 -13.43 -74.67
CA LEU A 267 9.99 -14.82 -75.12
C LEU A 267 9.30 -15.11 -76.47
N SER A 268 8.37 -14.26 -76.91
CA SER A 268 7.68 -14.41 -78.20
C SER A 268 8.50 -13.88 -79.40
N GLN A 269 9.57 -13.13 -79.14
CA GLN A 269 10.43 -12.51 -80.16
C GLN A 269 11.73 -13.32 -80.36
N GLU A 270 12.36 -13.19 -81.54
CA GLU A 270 13.67 -13.78 -81.80
C GLU A 270 14.77 -12.95 -81.15
N HIS A 271 15.53 -13.55 -80.24
CA HIS A 271 16.60 -12.90 -79.48
C HIS A 271 17.92 -13.68 -79.58
N SER A 272 19.03 -12.96 -79.46
CA SER A 272 20.36 -13.57 -79.41
C SER A 272 20.64 -14.20 -78.05
N PHE A 273 21.58 -15.16 -78.01
CA PHE A 273 22.02 -15.77 -76.75
C PHE A 273 22.58 -14.72 -75.77
N GLU A 274 23.26 -13.69 -76.25
CA GLU A 274 23.80 -12.60 -75.43
C GLU A 274 22.68 -11.77 -74.78
N GLU A 275 21.57 -11.53 -75.48
CA GLU A 275 20.39 -10.84 -74.94
C GLU A 275 19.71 -11.65 -73.84
N PHE A 276 19.60 -12.97 -73.99
CA PHE A 276 19.10 -13.84 -72.92
C PHE A 276 20.01 -13.85 -71.68
N VAL A 277 21.34 -13.85 -71.88
CA VAL A 277 22.30 -13.77 -70.78
C VAL A 277 22.20 -12.43 -70.04
N TYR A 278 22.00 -11.34 -70.78
CA TYR A 278 21.76 -10.02 -70.20
C TYR A 278 20.46 -9.99 -69.37
N GLU A 279 19.37 -10.54 -69.90
CA GLU A 279 18.07 -10.58 -69.22
C GLU A 279 18.12 -11.41 -67.93
N VAL A 280 18.73 -12.59 -67.96
CA VAL A 280 18.93 -13.43 -66.77
C VAL A 280 19.84 -12.73 -65.73
N SER A 281 20.84 -11.99 -66.19
CA SER A 281 21.73 -11.21 -65.30
C SER A 281 20.99 -10.04 -64.64
N ARG A 282 20.12 -9.36 -65.38
CA ARG A 282 19.23 -8.30 -64.89
C ARG A 282 18.27 -8.82 -63.82
N GLN A 283 17.61 -9.94 -64.09
CA GLN A 283 16.70 -10.61 -63.16
C GLN A 283 17.41 -11.06 -61.86
N LYS A 284 18.62 -11.64 -61.97
CA LYS A 284 19.45 -12.00 -60.81
C LYS A 284 19.92 -10.77 -60.01
N SER A 285 20.16 -9.63 -60.66
CA SER A 285 20.46 -8.37 -59.96
C SER A 285 19.24 -7.88 -59.18
N CYS A 286 18.05 -7.98 -59.76
CA CYS A 286 16.80 -7.60 -59.10
C CYS A 286 16.55 -8.41 -57.82
N ILE A 287 16.86 -9.72 -57.79
CA ILE A 287 16.80 -10.55 -56.57
C ILE A 287 17.67 -9.97 -55.46
N LYS A 288 18.92 -9.61 -55.78
CA LYS A 288 19.85 -9.02 -54.80
C LYS A 288 19.33 -7.68 -54.28
N ASP A 289 18.77 -6.84 -55.16
CA ASP A 289 18.22 -5.54 -54.78
C ASP A 289 17.00 -5.66 -53.85
N VAL A 290 16.09 -6.62 -54.11
CA VAL A 290 14.93 -6.92 -53.25
C VAL A 290 15.39 -7.38 -51.85
N GLU A 291 16.41 -8.22 -51.77
CA GLU A 291 16.97 -8.70 -50.50
C GLU A 291 17.66 -7.58 -49.71
N LEU A 292 18.41 -6.70 -50.39
CA LEU A 292 19.12 -5.56 -49.81
C LEU A 292 18.19 -4.43 -49.35
N THR A 293 16.99 -4.31 -49.93
CA THR A 293 16.00 -3.28 -49.55
C THR A 293 15.55 -3.38 -48.08
N SER A 294 15.76 -4.54 -47.44
CA SER A 294 15.49 -4.79 -46.02
C SER A 294 16.65 -4.54 -45.06
N GLN A 295 17.82 -4.16 -45.57
CA GLN A 295 19.09 -4.16 -44.84
C GLN A 295 19.58 -2.73 -44.56
N LYS A 296 18.79 -1.92 -43.85
CA LYS A 296 19.20 -0.54 -43.50
C LYS A 296 19.69 -0.33 -42.07
N ASP A 297 19.48 -1.26 -41.13
CA ASP A 297 20.11 -1.15 -39.81
C ASP A 297 21.38 -2.00 -39.74
N GLY A 298 22.51 -1.29 -39.73
CA GLY A 298 23.86 -1.84 -39.64
C GLY A 298 24.09 -2.51 -38.29
N GLY A 299 23.87 -3.81 -38.24
CA GLY A 299 24.20 -4.65 -37.10
C GLY A 299 24.46 -6.07 -37.58
N LYS A 300 25.74 -6.44 -37.65
CA LYS A 300 26.18 -7.81 -37.91
C LYS A 300 25.60 -8.67 -36.76
N GLN A 301 24.51 -9.39 -37.01
CA GLN A 301 24.05 -10.64 -36.36
C GLN A 301 22.53 -10.83 -36.15
N ASP A 302 21.63 -9.95 -36.60
CA ASP A 302 20.20 -10.31 -36.64
C ASP A 302 19.64 -10.17 -38.07
N LYS A 303 19.37 -11.31 -38.72
CA LYS A 303 18.68 -11.43 -40.01
C LYS A 303 17.19 -11.11 -39.89
N LYS A 304 16.78 -10.18 -39.04
CA LYS A 304 15.36 -9.83 -38.88
C LYS A 304 15.03 -8.72 -39.86
N LYS A 305 14.21 -9.03 -40.88
CA LYS A 305 13.70 -8.05 -41.86
C LYS A 305 12.56 -7.24 -41.23
N VAL A 306 12.85 -6.60 -40.11
CA VAL A 306 11.88 -5.95 -39.24
C VAL A 306 12.24 -4.47 -39.11
N PHE A 307 11.32 -3.60 -39.51
CA PHE A 307 11.46 -2.16 -39.36
C PHE A 307 10.75 -1.71 -38.09
N ARG A 308 11.48 -1.11 -37.16
CA ARG A 308 10.90 -0.54 -35.95
C ARG A 308 10.58 0.94 -36.17
N LEU A 309 9.29 1.26 -36.18
CA LEU A 309 8.75 2.58 -36.44
C LEU A 309 8.02 3.09 -35.19
N GLY A 310 8.81 3.54 -34.20
CA GLY A 310 8.27 4.02 -32.93
C GLY A 310 7.47 2.94 -32.20
N MET A 311 6.14 3.05 -32.23
CA MET A 311 5.19 2.11 -31.62
C MET A 311 4.93 0.85 -32.45
N PHE A 312 5.42 0.78 -33.69
CA PHE A 312 5.15 -0.32 -34.61
C PHE A 312 6.41 -1.11 -34.95
N GLU A 313 6.22 -2.39 -35.22
CA GLU A 313 7.21 -3.27 -35.85
C GLU A 313 6.60 -3.81 -37.14
N VAL A 314 7.26 -3.54 -38.27
CA VAL A 314 6.82 -3.99 -39.60
C VAL A 314 7.73 -5.13 -40.03
N HIS A 315 7.16 -6.33 -40.13
CA HIS A 315 7.85 -7.54 -40.57
C HIS A 315 7.69 -7.71 -42.08
N CYS A 316 8.78 -7.58 -42.84
CA CYS A 316 8.76 -7.66 -44.31
C CYS A 316 9.23 -9.03 -44.85
N GLU A 317 9.44 -10.03 -43.98
CA GLU A 317 10.02 -11.33 -44.35
C GLU A 317 9.21 -12.05 -45.43
N ASP A 318 7.89 -12.12 -45.26
CA ASP A 318 6.99 -12.80 -46.18
C ASP A 318 6.90 -12.09 -47.54
N LEU A 319 6.79 -10.76 -47.53
CA LEU A 319 6.77 -9.95 -48.77
C LEU A 319 8.05 -10.14 -49.57
N ILE A 320 9.20 -10.11 -48.89
CA ILE A 320 10.51 -10.28 -49.55
C ILE A 320 10.65 -11.72 -50.07
N SER A 321 10.24 -12.72 -49.30
CA SER A 321 10.25 -14.12 -49.75
C SER A 321 9.38 -14.30 -50.99
N PHE A 322 8.19 -13.68 -51.01
CA PHE A 322 7.29 -13.71 -52.16
C PHE A 322 7.91 -13.07 -53.40
N LEU A 323 8.44 -11.85 -53.27
CA LEU A 323 9.08 -11.14 -54.39
C LEU A 323 10.28 -11.91 -54.98
N VAL A 324 11.13 -12.48 -54.11
CA VAL A 324 12.27 -13.30 -54.56
C VAL A 324 11.79 -14.55 -55.30
N LYS A 325 10.75 -15.23 -54.80
CA LYS A 325 10.16 -16.41 -55.48
C LYS A 325 9.61 -16.05 -56.85
N GLN A 326 8.97 -14.89 -57.01
CA GLN A 326 8.44 -14.44 -58.29
C GLN A 326 9.55 -14.17 -59.31
N VAL A 327 10.61 -13.46 -58.93
CA VAL A 327 11.75 -13.24 -59.84
C VAL A 327 12.44 -14.57 -60.19
N GLN A 328 12.55 -15.49 -59.23
CA GLN A 328 13.12 -16.82 -59.49
C GLN A 328 12.27 -17.64 -60.47
N ALA A 329 10.94 -17.51 -60.42
CA ALA A 329 10.05 -18.13 -61.40
C ALA A 329 10.28 -17.58 -62.81
N LEU A 330 10.46 -16.26 -62.96
CA LEU A 330 10.82 -15.62 -64.23
C LEU A 330 12.15 -16.15 -64.78
N VAL A 331 13.20 -16.20 -63.95
CA VAL A 331 14.51 -16.74 -64.34
C VAL A 331 14.41 -18.18 -64.82
N ASN A 332 13.66 -19.02 -64.09
CA ASN A 332 13.48 -20.43 -64.45
C ASN A 332 12.72 -20.58 -65.78
N LYS A 333 11.72 -19.71 -66.05
CA LYS A 333 10.98 -19.70 -67.31
C LYS A 333 11.89 -19.35 -68.50
N THR A 334 12.74 -18.32 -68.35
CA THR A 334 13.74 -17.94 -69.38
C THR A 334 14.74 -19.07 -69.64
N LEU A 335 15.31 -19.67 -68.58
CA LEU A 335 16.27 -20.77 -68.73
C LEU A 335 15.65 -22.01 -69.37
N SER A 336 14.41 -22.34 -69.02
CA SER A 336 13.70 -23.46 -69.63
C SER A 336 13.46 -23.23 -71.12
N HIS A 337 13.13 -22.00 -71.53
CA HIS A 337 12.96 -21.64 -72.93
C HIS A 337 14.27 -21.79 -73.71
N MET A 338 15.38 -21.24 -73.20
CA MET A 338 16.71 -21.38 -73.81
C MET A 338 17.12 -22.85 -73.95
N THR A 339 16.89 -23.67 -72.91
CA THR A 339 17.25 -25.10 -72.92
C THR A 339 16.46 -25.86 -73.98
N ASN A 340 15.16 -25.53 -74.14
CA ASN A 340 14.32 -26.16 -75.15
C ASN A 340 14.72 -25.75 -76.57
N ALA A 341 15.03 -24.47 -76.81
CA ALA A 341 15.52 -23.99 -78.10
C ALA A 341 16.83 -24.68 -78.52
N LEU A 342 17.81 -24.77 -77.61
CA LEU A 342 19.07 -25.48 -77.84
C LEU A 342 18.88 -26.98 -78.10
N ASN A 343 17.92 -27.62 -77.41
CA ASN A 343 17.62 -29.03 -77.61
C ASN A 343 16.92 -29.32 -78.96
N GLU A 344 16.12 -28.39 -79.47
CA GLU A 344 15.50 -28.51 -80.80
C GLU A 344 16.50 -28.24 -81.91
N ASP A 345 17.44 -27.30 -81.72
CA ASP A 345 18.54 -27.06 -82.66
C ASP A 345 19.53 -28.23 -82.72
N ASN A 346 19.78 -28.93 -81.59
CA ASN A 346 20.64 -30.12 -81.55
C ASN A 346 19.97 -31.40 -82.13
N LYS A 347 18.65 -31.39 -82.36
CA LYS A 347 17.92 -32.50 -83.00
C LYS A 347 17.80 -32.33 -84.52
N ARG A 348 18.08 -31.14 -85.06
CA ARG A 348 18.21 -30.87 -86.49
C ARG A 348 19.62 -31.18 -86.96
#